data_AF-A0A6M0H5W2-F1
#
_entry.id   AF-A0A6M0H5W2-F1
#
_cell.length_a   1.000
_cell.length_b   1.000
_cell.length_c   1.000
_cell.angle_alpha   90.00
_cell.angle_beta   90.00
_cell.angle_gamma   90.00
#
_symmetry.space_group_name_H-M   'P 1'
#
loop_
_entity.id
_entity.type
_entity.pdbx_description
1 polymer ?
#
loop_
_entity_poly.entity_id
_entity_poly.type
_entity_poly.pdbx_seq_one_letter_code
_entity_poly.pdbx_strand_id
1 'polypeptide(L)'
;MNELNNNKPMNNHLNYATNLNINSNNKIANENFKKEINSTINFTNDSIQLDPNRKNIINKINASKAFNEACDDMNLSLKELGHLTIAYGRICSEIQNRGINVPDFNLDNYDQETSSFLPFISKMKEFTQNYFSKDNHFITSVITSDVFLGFCDKFEEKLKKYDCL
;
A
#
# COMPACT_ATOMS: atom_id res chain seq x y z
N MET A 1 22.45 13.15 -48.56
CA MET A 1 23.30 12.87 -47.39
C MET A 1 22.36 12.60 -46.22
N ASN A 2 22.42 11.39 -45.69
CA ASN A 2 21.52 10.88 -44.64
C ASN A 2 22.08 11.26 -43.27
N GLU A 3 21.28 11.91 -42.42
CA GLU A 3 21.56 11.98 -40.98
C GLU A 3 20.83 10.82 -40.28
N LEU A 4 21.63 9.94 -39.68
CA LEU A 4 21.17 8.79 -38.91
C LEU A 4 20.71 9.26 -37.51
N ASN A 5 19.44 9.06 -37.21
CA ASN A 5 18.89 9.09 -35.87
C ASN A 5 19.51 7.99 -35.00
N ASN A 6 20.44 8.33 -34.12
CA ASN A 6 20.91 7.44 -33.06
C ASN A 6 19.96 7.54 -31.85
N ASN A 7 18.82 6.86 -31.93
CA ASN A 7 17.99 6.56 -30.76
C ASN A 7 18.72 5.52 -29.90
N LYS A 8 19.47 6.01 -28.90
CA LYS A 8 20.02 5.19 -27.82
C LYS A 8 18.85 4.56 -27.05
N PRO A 9 18.74 3.22 -26.93
CA PRO A 9 17.69 2.63 -26.11
C PRO A 9 17.94 3.02 -24.66
N MET A 10 17.02 3.81 -24.12
CA MET A 10 17.02 4.20 -22.71
C MET A 10 16.60 2.97 -21.91
N ASN A 11 17.59 2.21 -21.43
CA ASN A 11 17.42 1.15 -20.46
C ASN A 11 16.91 1.77 -19.15
N ASN A 12 15.60 2.02 -19.07
CA ASN A 12 14.92 2.27 -17.82
C ASN A 12 14.75 0.92 -17.12
N HIS A 13 15.85 0.41 -16.54
CA HIS A 13 15.78 -0.56 -15.45
C HIS A 13 15.17 0.19 -14.26
N LEU A 14 13.83 0.27 -14.24
CA LEU A 14 13.09 0.76 -13.11
C LEU A 14 13.40 -0.17 -11.92
N ASN A 15 14.12 0.39 -10.94
CA ASN A 15 14.34 -0.19 -9.62
C ASN A 15 12.99 -0.24 -8.88
N TYR A 16 12.16 -1.23 -9.20
CA TYR A 16 10.85 -1.44 -8.58
C TYR A 16 10.91 -1.99 -7.15
N ALA A 17 12.11 -2.31 -6.64
CA ALA A 17 12.31 -2.94 -5.34
C ALA A 17 12.50 -1.95 -4.17
N THR A 18 12.65 -0.65 -4.43
CA THR A 18 13.18 0.29 -3.41
C THR A 18 12.19 1.29 -2.81
N ASN A 19 10.94 1.37 -3.26
CA ASN A 19 9.99 2.38 -2.75
C ASN A 19 8.85 1.82 -1.88
N LEU A 20 8.76 0.50 -1.73
CA LEU A 20 7.99 -0.07 -0.62
C LEU A 20 8.94 -0.17 0.57
N ASN A 21 9.08 0.94 1.30
CA ASN A 21 9.80 1.04 2.56
C ASN A 21 9.07 0.25 3.67
N ILE A 22 8.93 -1.06 3.47
CA ILE A 22 8.28 -1.99 4.39
C ILE A 22 9.31 -2.71 5.25
N ASN A 23 10.61 -2.61 4.96
CA ASN A 23 11.62 -3.42 5.63
C ASN A 23 12.60 -2.62 6.53
N SER A 24 12.59 -3.01 7.81
CA SER A 24 13.65 -2.88 8.82
C SER A 24 13.77 -1.56 9.60
N ASN A 25 13.68 -0.38 9.00
CA ASN A 25 13.90 0.89 9.76
C ASN A 25 12.67 1.34 10.55
N ASN A 26 11.47 0.88 10.18
CA ASN A 26 10.23 1.17 10.91
C ASN A 26 10.21 0.53 12.31
N LYS A 27 11.04 -0.48 12.59
CA LYS A 27 11.04 -1.14 13.91
C LYS A 27 11.55 -0.22 15.02
N ILE A 28 12.60 0.57 14.74
CA ILE A 28 13.22 1.50 15.70
C ILE A 28 12.36 2.77 15.87
N ALA A 29 11.78 3.29 14.78
CA ALA A 29 10.84 4.40 14.86
C ALA A 29 9.56 4.02 15.63
N ASN A 30 9.04 2.81 15.42
CA ASN A 30 7.82 2.32 16.06
C ASN A 30 7.99 2.11 17.58
N GLU A 31 9.18 1.75 18.08
CA GLU A 31 9.42 1.62 19.53
C GLU A 31 9.49 2.99 20.23
N ASN A 32 10.14 3.99 19.62
CA ASN A 32 10.18 5.34 20.16
C ASN A 32 8.81 6.04 20.09
N PHE A 33 8.08 5.90 18.97
CA PHE A 33 6.72 6.42 18.84
C PHE A 33 5.72 5.72 19.77
N LYS A 34 5.78 4.38 19.93
CA LYS A 34 4.94 3.67 20.92
C LYS A 34 5.16 4.17 22.34
N LYS A 35 6.42 4.49 22.69
CA LYS A 35 6.78 5.02 24.00
C LYS A 35 6.22 6.42 24.21
N GLU A 36 6.25 7.26 23.17
CA GLU A 36 5.71 8.63 23.18
C GLU A 36 4.17 8.66 23.18
N ILE A 37 3.53 7.71 22.48
CA ILE A 37 2.08 7.48 22.54
C ILE A 37 1.68 7.02 23.94
N ASN A 38 2.36 6.03 24.52
CA ASN A 38 2.06 5.53 25.86
C ASN A 38 2.28 6.58 26.96
N SER A 39 3.21 7.53 26.80
CA SER A 39 3.39 8.64 27.75
C SER A 39 2.31 9.72 27.63
N THR A 40 1.61 9.78 26.50
CA THR A 40 0.59 10.82 26.22
C THR A 40 -0.84 10.32 26.42
N ILE A 41 -1.06 9.00 26.39
CA ILE A 41 -2.32 8.37 26.80
C ILE A 41 -2.35 8.28 28.34
N ASN A 42 -2.36 9.43 29.01
CA ASN A 42 -2.94 9.53 30.33
C ASN A 42 -4.45 9.62 30.14
N PHE A 43 -5.13 8.50 30.39
CA PHE A 43 -6.58 8.37 30.36
C PHE A 43 -7.23 9.42 31.28
N THR A 44 -7.72 10.49 30.67
CA THR A 44 -8.81 11.30 31.21
C THR A 44 -9.96 11.17 30.23
N ASN A 45 -11.13 10.79 30.74
CA ASN A 45 -12.36 10.41 30.02
C ASN A 45 -13.03 11.60 29.29
N ASP A 46 -12.26 12.54 28.78
CA ASP A 46 -12.76 13.57 27.89
C ASP A 46 -12.45 13.15 26.45
N SER A 47 -13.38 13.40 25.54
CA SER A 47 -13.25 13.16 24.11
C SER A 47 -12.12 14.02 23.52
N ILE A 48 -10.87 13.61 23.73
CA ILE A 48 -9.68 14.25 23.17
C ILE A 48 -9.71 13.96 21.67
N GLN A 49 -10.19 14.93 20.89
CA GLN A 49 -9.99 14.93 19.45
C GLN A 49 -8.49 14.89 19.20
N LEU A 50 -8.01 13.80 18.60
CA LEU A 50 -6.63 13.72 18.14
C LEU A 50 -6.42 14.79 17.07
N ASP A 51 -5.29 15.48 17.15
CA ASP A 51 -4.84 16.34 16.06
C ASP A 51 -4.87 15.56 14.73
N PRO A 52 -5.33 16.16 13.62
CA PRO A 52 -5.49 15.44 12.35
C PRO A 52 -4.22 14.75 11.84
N ASN A 53 -3.02 15.29 12.11
CA ASN A 53 -1.76 14.66 11.72
C ASN A 53 -1.50 13.39 12.55
N ARG A 54 -1.85 13.40 13.84
CA ARG A 54 -1.75 12.19 14.68
C ARG A 54 -2.73 11.12 14.25
N LYS A 55 -3.97 11.52 13.91
CA LYS A 55 -4.96 10.60 13.34
C LYS A 55 -4.46 9.98 12.02
N ASN A 56 -3.84 10.78 11.16
CA ASN A 56 -3.23 10.35 9.91
C ASN A 56 -2.12 9.29 10.12
N ILE A 57 -1.18 9.56 11.04
CA ILE A 57 -0.09 8.63 11.38
C ILE A 57 -0.64 7.31 11.91
N ILE A 58 -1.59 7.37 12.85
CA ILE A 58 -2.20 6.16 13.43
C ILE A 58 -2.89 5.34 12.35
N ASN A 59 -3.60 6.00 11.43
CA ASN A 59 -4.26 5.34 10.31
C ASN A 59 -3.25 4.58 9.42
N LYS A 60 -2.13 5.22 9.07
CA LYS A 60 -1.06 4.59 8.26
C LYS A 60 -0.40 3.41 8.98
N ILE A 61 -0.15 3.52 10.28
CA ILE A 61 0.38 2.41 11.09
C ILE A 61 -0.60 1.23 11.11
N ASN A 62 -1.89 1.50 11.35
CA ASN A 62 -2.92 0.48 11.40
C ASN A 62 -3.15 -0.16 10.02
N ALA A 63 -3.13 0.62 8.94
CA ALA A 63 -3.21 0.11 7.58
C ALA A 63 -2.01 -0.77 7.23
N SER A 64 -0.79 -0.40 7.65
CA SER A 64 0.39 -1.24 7.46
C SER A 64 0.27 -2.57 8.21
N LYS A 65 -0.25 -2.54 9.43
CA LYS A 65 -0.55 -3.74 10.20
C LYS A 65 -1.60 -4.61 9.50
N ALA A 66 -2.69 -3.99 9.02
CA ALA A 66 -3.76 -4.66 8.29
C ALA A 66 -3.24 -5.34 7.02
N PHE A 67 -2.33 -4.70 6.28
CA PHE A 67 -1.70 -5.26 5.09
C PHE A 67 -0.91 -6.52 5.43
N ASN A 68 -0.06 -6.46 6.47
CA ASN A 68 0.74 -7.60 6.89
C ASN A 68 -0.13 -8.76 7.39
N GLU A 69 -1.15 -8.50 8.21
CA GLU A 69 -2.09 -9.52 8.67
C GLU A 69 -2.86 -10.17 7.51
N ALA A 70 -3.23 -9.38 6.48
CA ALA A 70 -3.89 -9.92 5.30
C ALA A 70 -2.95 -10.83 4.48
N CYS A 71 -1.67 -10.49 4.37
CA CYS A 71 -0.65 -11.33 3.75
C CYS A 71 -0.41 -12.63 4.52
N ASP A 72 -0.32 -12.57 5.85
CA ASP A 72 -0.14 -13.74 6.71
C ASP A 72 -1.33 -14.70 6.60
N ASP A 73 -2.55 -14.17 6.59
CA ASP A 73 -3.80 -14.93 6.46
C ASP A 73 -3.96 -15.65 5.10
N MET A 74 -3.13 -15.31 4.11
CA MET A 74 -3.14 -15.95 2.79
C MET A 74 -2.28 -17.22 2.73
N ASN A 75 -1.43 -17.49 3.74
CA ASN A 75 -0.51 -18.64 3.78
C ASN A 75 0.36 -18.77 2.51
N LEU A 76 0.81 -17.64 1.95
CA LEU A 76 1.63 -17.60 0.74
C LEU A 76 3.08 -18.00 1.02
N SER A 77 3.74 -18.61 0.04
CA SER A 77 5.20 -18.71 0.07
C SER A 77 5.84 -17.31 0.00
N LEU A 78 7.10 -17.19 0.45
CA LEU A 78 7.89 -15.95 0.32
C LEU A 78 7.92 -15.40 -1.12
N LYS A 79 7.97 -16.29 -2.11
CA LYS A 79 7.95 -15.91 -3.53
C LYS A 79 6.61 -15.31 -3.93
N GLU A 80 5.51 -15.96 -3.55
CA GLU A 80 4.15 -15.48 -3.83
C GLU A 80 3.86 -14.17 -3.11
N LEU A 81 4.32 -14.01 -1.87
CA LEU A 81 4.23 -12.74 -1.13
C LEU A 81 4.99 -11.61 -1.84
N GLY A 82 6.18 -11.89 -2.36
CA GLY A 82 6.92 -10.94 -3.18
C GLY A 82 6.15 -10.55 -4.44
N HIS A 83 5.57 -11.53 -5.14
CA HIS A 83 4.75 -11.28 -6.32
C HIS A 83 3.48 -10.47 -6.02
N LEU A 84 2.80 -10.77 -4.90
CA LEU A 84 1.63 -10.03 -4.42
C LEU A 84 1.97 -8.56 -4.18
N THR A 85 3.08 -8.32 -3.49
CA THR A 85 3.57 -6.98 -3.16
C THR A 85 3.91 -6.18 -4.43
N ILE A 86 4.55 -6.83 -5.41
CA ILE A 86 4.83 -6.23 -6.73
C ILE A 86 3.52 -5.91 -7.48
N ALA A 87 2.55 -6.83 -7.49
CA ALA A 87 1.27 -6.62 -8.14
C ALA A 87 0.50 -5.44 -7.52
N TYR A 88 0.48 -5.36 -6.19
CA TYR A 88 -0.14 -4.24 -5.45
C TYR A 88 0.48 -2.89 -5.87
N GLY A 89 1.82 -2.79 -5.86
CA GLY A 89 2.53 -1.57 -6.26
C GLY A 89 2.31 -1.17 -7.72
N ARG A 90 2.19 -2.14 -8.62
CA ARG A 90 1.87 -1.89 -10.04
C ARG A 90 0.46 -1.37 -10.22
N ILE A 91 -0.52 -2.01 -9.59
CA ILE A 91 -1.92 -1.58 -9.68
C ILE A 91 -2.09 -0.18 -9.08
N CYS A 92 -1.44 0.10 -7.95
CA CYS A 92 -1.34 1.46 -7.42
C CYS A 92 -0.82 2.46 -8.46
N SER A 93 0.31 2.17 -9.11
CA SER A 93 0.88 3.05 -10.16
C SER A 93 -0.09 3.27 -11.32
N GLU A 94 -0.77 2.23 -11.79
CA GLU A 94 -1.75 2.33 -12.89
C GLU A 94 -2.99 3.15 -12.51
N ILE A 95 -3.46 3.02 -11.26
CA ILE A 95 -4.55 3.83 -10.73
C ILE A 95 -4.11 5.29 -10.59
N GLN A 96 -2.89 5.54 -10.10
CA GLN A 96 -2.32 6.88 -9.97
C GLN A 96 -2.14 7.57 -11.33
N ASN A 97 -1.68 6.84 -12.35
CA ASN A 97 -1.54 7.35 -13.72
C ASN A 97 -2.87 7.80 -14.34
N ARG A 98 -4.01 7.35 -13.78
CA ARG A 98 -5.36 7.78 -14.17
C ARG A 98 -5.88 8.96 -13.36
N GLY A 99 -5.04 9.58 -12.55
CA GLY A 99 -5.38 10.76 -11.73
C GLY A 99 -6.18 10.43 -10.48
N ILE A 100 -6.20 9.17 -10.04
CA ILE A 100 -6.85 8.76 -8.80
C ILE A 100 -5.80 8.72 -7.69
N ASN A 101 -6.06 9.41 -6.59
CA ASN A 101 -5.16 9.37 -5.42
C ASN A 101 -5.05 7.95 -4.86
N VAL A 102 -3.81 7.59 -4.54
CA VAL A 102 -3.42 6.30 -3.96
C VAL A 102 -2.94 6.56 -2.54
N PRO A 103 -3.42 5.80 -1.54
CA PRO A 103 -2.93 5.92 -0.19
C PRO A 103 -1.49 5.41 -0.09
N ASP A 104 -0.70 6.06 0.76
CA ASP A 104 0.68 5.66 1.01
C ASP A 104 0.90 5.33 2.49
N PHE A 105 1.86 4.45 2.75
CA PHE A 105 2.26 4.06 4.10
C PHE A 105 3.37 4.96 4.67
N ASN A 106 3.74 6.06 3.99
CA ASN A 106 4.79 6.96 4.43
C ASN A 106 4.29 7.81 5.61
N LEU A 107 4.89 7.61 6.78
CA LEU A 107 4.53 8.33 8.01
C LEU A 107 4.89 9.83 7.94
N ASP A 108 5.84 10.19 7.09
CA ASP A 108 6.26 11.59 6.89
C ASP A 108 5.36 12.33 5.90
N ASN A 109 4.45 11.61 5.20
CA ASN A 109 3.44 12.25 4.37
C ASN A 109 2.17 12.53 5.19
N TYR A 110 1.95 13.82 5.47
CA TYR A 110 0.80 14.32 6.24
C TYR A 110 -0.44 14.62 5.38
N ASP A 111 -0.37 14.42 4.07
CA ASP A 111 -1.52 14.60 3.19
C ASP A 111 -2.63 13.61 3.56
N GLN A 112 -3.78 14.16 3.98
CA GLN A 112 -4.94 13.37 4.38
C GLN A 112 -5.52 12.55 3.23
N GLU A 113 -5.36 13.02 1.99
CA GLU A 113 -5.83 12.29 0.81
C GLU A 113 -5.04 10.99 0.57
N THR A 114 -3.85 10.88 1.15
CA THR A 114 -3.00 9.67 1.09
C THR A 114 -3.27 8.66 2.20
N SER A 115 -4.33 8.88 2.98
CA SER A 115 -4.69 8.00 4.07
C SER A 115 -6.00 7.25 3.86
N SER A 116 -6.71 7.41 2.74
CA SER A 116 -8.00 6.72 2.53
C SER A 116 -7.84 5.26 2.07
N PHE A 117 -7.40 4.36 2.97
CA PHE A 117 -7.07 2.97 2.61
C PHE A 117 -8.31 2.13 2.30
N LEU A 118 -9.36 2.24 3.11
CA LEU A 118 -10.55 1.39 2.97
C LEU A 118 -11.36 1.72 1.70
N PRO A 119 -11.65 2.99 1.37
CA PRO A 119 -12.27 3.32 0.08
C PRO A 119 -11.37 2.93 -1.10
N PHE A 120 -10.05 3.01 -0.93
CA PHE A 120 -9.11 2.69 -2.00
C PHE A 120 -9.08 1.18 -2.32
N ILE A 121 -9.13 0.30 -1.33
CA ILE A 121 -9.08 -1.15 -1.61
C ILE A 121 -10.28 -1.62 -2.45
N SER A 122 -11.47 -1.04 -2.26
CA SER A 122 -12.63 -1.31 -3.11
C SER A 122 -12.40 -0.84 -4.56
N LYS A 123 -11.83 0.36 -4.76
CA LYS A 123 -11.46 0.86 -6.10
C LYS A 123 -10.40 -0.03 -6.76
N MET A 124 -9.42 -0.49 -5.98
CA MET A 124 -8.39 -1.40 -6.45
C MET A 124 -8.99 -2.72 -6.91
N LYS A 125 -9.96 -3.30 -6.18
CA LYS A 125 -10.67 -4.53 -6.59
C LYS A 125 -11.39 -4.35 -7.92
N GLU A 126 -12.18 -3.28 -8.06
CA GLU A 126 -12.91 -2.98 -9.30
C GLU A 126 -11.96 -2.76 -10.48
N PHE A 127 -10.89 -1.98 -10.25
CA PHE A 127 -9.85 -1.76 -11.25
C PHE A 127 -9.24 -3.09 -11.71
N THR A 128 -8.90 -3.93 -10.75
CA THR A 128 -8.24 -5.22 -10.96
C THR A 128 -9.11 -6.17 -11.80
N GLN A 129 -10.40 -6.27 -11.50
CA GLN A 129 -11.36 -7.08 -12.27
C GLN A 129 -11.45 -6.61 -13.73
N ASN A 130 -11.39 -5.30 -13.96
CA ASN A 130 -11.45 -4.68 -15.30
C ASN A 130 -10.10 -4.69 -16.05
N TYR A 131 -8.99 -4.75 -15.32
CA TYR A 131 -7.63 -4.66 -15.87
C TYR A 131 -7.08 -6.03 -16.25
N PHE A 132 -7.32 -7.06 -15.42
CA PHE A 132 -6.92 -8.44 -15.73
C PHE A 132 -7.72 -9.06 -16.88
N SER A 133 -8.94 -8.58 -17.12
CA SER A 133 -9.77 -9.01 -18.24
C SER A 133 -9.33 -8.45 -19.59
N LYS A 134 -8.38 -7.50 -19.63
CA LYS A 134 -7.88 -6.85 -20.85
C LYS A 134 -6.39 -7.06 -21.04
N ASP A 135 -6.00 -8.27 -21.47
CA ASP A 135 -4.70 -8.65 -22.06
C ASP A 135 -3.39 -8.17 -21.40
N ASN A 136 -3.43 -7.64 -20.17
CA ASN A 136 -2.22 -7.24 -19.48
C ASN A 136 -1.56 -8.44 -18.77
N HIS A 137 -0.95 -9.28 -19.61
CA HIS A 137 -0.24 -10.51 -19.23
C HIS A 137 0.85 -10.32 -18.17
N PHE A 138 1.27 -9.08 -17.87
CA PHE A 138 2.41 -8.82 -17.01
C PHE A 138 2.10 -8.84 -15.51
N ILE A 139 0.84 -8.61 -15.10
CA ILE A 139 0.43 -8.79 -13.71
C ILE A 139 -0.03 -10.24 -13.48
N THR A 140 -0.72 -10.84 -14.45
CA THR A 140 -1.14 -12.26 -14.38
C THR A 140 0.04 -13.24 -14.44
N SER A 141 1.23 -12.81 -14.90
CA SER A 141 2.43 -13.65 -14.94
C SER A 141 3.12 -13.82 -13.59
N VAL A 142 2.84 -12.93 -12.62
CA VAL A 142 3.46 -12.98 -11.29
C VAL A 142 2.49 -13.48 -10.22
N ILE A 143 1.21 -13.13 -10.30
CA ILE A 143 0.19 -13.62 -9.37
C ILE A 143 -1.14 -13.80 -10.09
N THR A 144 -1.91 -14.82 -9.71
CA THR A 144 -3.24 -15.02 -10.31
C THR A 144 -4.20 -13.94 -9.82
N SER A 145 -5.19 -13.61 -10.65
CA SER A 145 -6.24 -12.66 -10.28
C SER A 145 -6.97 -13.09 -9.00
N ASP A 146 -7.27 -14.38 -8.85
CA ASP A 146 -7.99 -14.89 -7.68
C ASP A 146 -7.20 -14.71 -6.38
N VAL A 147 -5.88 -14.94 -6.41
CA VAL A 147 -5.02 -14.73 -5.24
C VAL A 147 -4.97 -13.23 -4.89
N PHE A 148 -4.84 -12.35 -5.89
CA PHE A 148 -4.82 -10.91 -5.63
C PHE A 148 -6.17 -10.41 -5.09
N LEU A 149 -7.29 -10.85 -5.67
CA LEU A 149 -8.63 -10.48 -5.21
C LEU A 149 -8.90 -11.02 -3.78
N GLY A 150 -8.45 -12.24 -3.49
CA GLY A 150 -8.52 -12.80 -2.13
C GLY A 150 -7.69 -12.01 -1.12
N PHE A 151 -6.52 -11.50 -1.52
CA PHE A 151 -5.76 -10.56 -0.69
C PHE A 151 -6.57 -9.27 -0.46
N CYS A 152 -7.17 -8.68 -1.49
CA CYS A 152 -7.96 -7.46 -1.33
C CYS A 152 -9.14 -7.65 -0.36
N ASP A 153 -9.81 -8.81 -0.39
CA ASP A 153 -10.89 -9.13 0.53
C ASP A 153 -10.39 -9.19 1.98
N LYS A 154 -9.28 -9.88 2.23
CA LYS A 154 -8.66 -9.95 3.57
C LYS A 154 -8.17 -8.59 4.04
N PHE A 155 -7.55 -7.81 3.16
CA PHE A 155 -7.07 -6.47 3.50
C PHE A 155 -8.23 -5.54 3.85
N GLU A 156 -9.33 -5.60 3.10
CA GLU A 156 -10.57 -4.88 3.40
C GLU A 156 -11.15 -5.27 4.77
N GLU A 157 -11.18 -6.57 5.11
CA GLU A 157 -11.58 -7.06 6.44
C GLU A 157 -10.69 -6.48 7.55
N LYS A 158 -9.37 -6.52 7.38
CA LYS A 158 -8.43 -6.00 8.39
C LYS A 158 -8.52 -4.48 8.52
N LEU A 159 -8.68 -3.74 7.42
CA LEU A 159 -8.87 -2.29 7.45
C LEU A 159 -10.13 -1.92 8.25
N LYS A 160 -11.25 -2.63 8.05
CA LYS A 160 -12.47 -2.46 8.84
C LYS A 160 -12.26 -2.77 10.32
N LYS A 161 -11.54 -3.85 10.64
CA LYS A 161 -11.20 -4.23 12.02
C LYS A 161 -10.40 -3.15 12.76
N TYR A 162 -9.54 -2.43 12.04
CA TYR A 162 -8.69 -1.38 12.62
C TYR A 162 -9.26 0.04 12.48
N ASP A 163 -10.49 0.18 11.99
CA ASP A 163 -11.13 1.48 11.69
C ASP A 163 -10.25 2.37 10.80
N CYS A 164 -9.60 1.76 9.81
CA CYS A 164 -8.79 2.48 8.86
C CYS A 164 -9.69 3.10 7.79
N LEU A 165 -9.94 4.40 7.87
CA LEU A 165 -10.67 5.15 6.85
C LEU A 165 -9.84 5.34 5.57
#